data_AF-X1KYV2-F1
#
_entry.id   AF-X1KYV2-F1
#
_cell.length_a   1.000
_cell.length_b   1.000
_cell.length_c   1.000
_cell.angle_alpha   90.00
_cell.angle_beta   90.00
_cell.angle_gamma   90.00
#
_symmetry.space_group_name_H-M   'P 1'
#
loop_
_entity.id
_entity.type
_entity.pdbx_description
1 polymer ?
#
loop_
_entity_poly.entity_id
_entity_poly.type
_entity_poly.pdbx_seq_one_letter_code
_entity_poly.pdbx_strand_id
1 'polypeptide(L)' 'QVARRGIIEKGELRIGHPAGIIISEGKVDNENGAFVLRKATVDRTARCLMKGYAYIPKNIFNEKFEKR' A
#
# COMPACT_ATOMS: atom_id res chain seq x y z
N GLN A 1 -12.14 -9.12 -24.31
CA GLN A 1 -11.82 -9.61 -22.95
C GLN A 1 -10.86 -10.78 -23.08
N VAL A 2 -9.67 -10.72 -22.48
CA VAL A 2 -8.80 -11.91 -22.37
C VAL A 2 -8.20 -11.96 -20.97
N ALA A 3 -9.04 -12.21 -19.97
CA ALA A 3 -8.54 -12.88 -18.76
C ALA A 3 -8.25 -14.33 -19.18
N ARG A 4 -7.04 -14.83 -18.91
CA ARG A 4 -6.70 -16.24 -19.16
C ARG A 4 -7.74 -17.12 -18.45
N ARG A 5 -8.20 -18.16 -19.14
CA ARG A 5 -9.17 -19.14 -18.62
C ARG A 5 -8.60 -19.72 -17.31
N GLY A 6 -9.20 -19.36 -16.17
CA GLY A 6 -8.74 -19.72 -14.82
C GLY A 6 -8.50 -18.54 -13.86
N ILE A 7 -8.51 -17.28 -14.35
CA ILE A 7 -8.54 -16.11 -13.46
C ILE A 7 -9.95 -16.01 -12.88
N ILE A 8 -10.07 -16.35 -11.61
CA ILE A 8 -11.29 -16.19 -10.83
C ILE A 8 -11.54 -14.69 -10.68
N GLU A 9 -12.74 -14.21 -11.02
CA GLU A 9 -13.21 -12.83 -10.75
C GLU A 9 -13.30 -12.49 -9.23
N LYS A 10 -12.61 -13.23 -8.35
CA LYS A 10 -12.70 -13.09 -6.90
C LYS A 10 -11.38 -12.68 -6.28
N GLY A 11 -11.30 -11.39 -5.99
CA GLY A 11 -11.18 -10.89 -4.62
C GLY A 11 -9.80 -10.96 -3.95
N GLU A 12 -9.10 -12.08 -3.99
CA GLU A 12 -7.96 -12.33 -3.09
C GLU A 12 -6.78 -12.97 -3.84
N LEU A 13 -5.62 -12.29 -3.84
CA LEU A 13 -4.34 -12.70 -4.38
C LEU A 13 -3.37 -13.00 -3.23
N ARG A 14 -2.83 -14.22 -3.22
CA ARG A 14 -1.83 -14.69 -2.24
C ARG A 14 -0.44 -14.65 -2.85
N ILE A 15 0.44 -13.83 -2.27
CA ILE A 15 1.81 -13.61 -2.73
C ILE A 15 2.77 -14.26 -1.73
N GLY A 16 3.50 -15.29 -2.17
CA GLY A 16 4.57 -15.88 -1.37
C GLY A 16 5.79 -14.95 -1.29
N HIS A 17 6.26 -14.67 -0.08
CA HIS A 17 7.47 -13.90 0.20
C HIS A 17 8.35 -14.65 1.23
N PRO A 18 9.64 -14.31 1.41
CA PRO A 18 10.52 -15.07 2.31
C PRO A 18 10.04 -15.20 3.76
N ALA A 19 9.16 -14.33 4.21
CA ALA A 19 8.59 -14.34 5.57
C ALA A 19 7.13 -14.87 5.61
N GLY A 20 6.63 -15.52 4.55
CA GLY A 20 5.32 -16.15 4.52
C GLY A 20 4.48 -15.81 3.29
N ILE A 21 3.18 -15.57 3.49
CA ILE A 21 2.22 -15.25 2.43
C ILE A 21 1.56 -13.92 2.78
N ILE A 22 1.59 -12.97 1.84
CA ILE A 22 0.81 -11.74 1.90
C ILE A 22 -0.49 -11.94 1.12
N ILE A 23 -1.60 -11.59 1.73
CA ILE A 23 -2.92 -11.60 1.11
C ILE A 23 -3.24 -10.18 0.67
N SER A 24 -3.56 -10.00 -0.60
CA SER A 24 -3.89 -8.72 -1.21
C SER A 24 -5.17 -8.84 -2.03
N GLU A 25 -5.96 -7.78 -2.11
CA GLU A 25 -7.15 -7.74 -2.95
C GLU A 25 -6.98 -6.68 -4.03
N GLY A 26 -7.41 -7.00 -5.25
CA GLY A 26 -7.27 -6.13 -6.41
C GLY A 26 -8.50 -6.15 -7.30
N LYS A 27 -8.88 -4.99 -7.84
CA LYS A 27 -9.87 -4.87 -8.91
C LYS A 27 -9.36 -3.93 -9.99
N VAL A 28 -9.29 -4.44 -11.21
CA VAL A 28 -8.90 -3.68 -12.41
C VAL A 28 -9.98 -3.85 -13.46
N ASP A 29 -10.51 -2.73 -13.93
CA ASP A 29 -11.46 -2.69 -15.03
C ASP A 29 -10.73 -2.41 -16.35
N ASN A 30 -11.27 -2.86 -17.48
CA ASN A 30 -10.82 -2.44 -18.81
C ASN A 30 -11.87 -1.50 -19.40
N GLU A 31 -11.52 -0.22 -19.52
CA GLU A 31 -12.39 0.82 -20.04
C GLU A 31 -11.80 1.36 -21.34
N ASN A 32 -12.46 1.11 -22.46
CA ASN A 32 -12.04 1.59 -23.79
C ASN A 32 -10.58 1.25 -24.15
N GLY A 33 -10.08 0.09 -23.72
CA GLY A 33 -8.70 -0.34 -23.97
C GLY A 33 -7.68 0.15 -22.94
N ALA A 34 -8.08 0.97 -21.97
CA ALA A 34 -7.26 1.36 -20.83
C ALA A 34 -7.55 0.48 -19.60
N PHE A 35 -6.51 0.10 -18.86
CA PHE A 35 -6.68 -0.59 -17.58
C PHE A 35 -6.83 0.43 -16.45
N VAL A 36 -7.94 0.36 -15.73
CA VAL A 36 -8.28 1.27 -14.63
C VAL A 36 -8.29 0.51 -13.32
N LEU A 37 -7.36 0.85 -12.41
CA LEU A 37 -7.31 0.25 -11.07
C LEU A 37 -8.43 0.85 -10.20
N ARG A 38 -9.34 -0.01 -9.72
CA ARG A 38 -10.46 0.38 -8.83
C ARG A 38 -10.17 0.11 -7.37
N LYS A 39 -9.47 -0.98 -7.06
CA LYS A 39 -9.17 -1.40 -5.69
C LYS A 39 -7.78 -2.02 -5.65
N ALA A 40 -7.01 -1.64 -4.64
CA ALA A 40 -5.79 -2.31 -4.22
C ALA A 40 -5.72 -2.22 -2.69
N THR A 41 -5.99 -3.32 -2.01
CA THR A 41 -6.01 -3.36 -0.54
C THR A 41 -5.14 -4.49 0.00
N VAL A 42 -4.57 -4.27 1.17
CA VAL A 42 -3.75 -5.25 1.89
C VAL A 42 -4.04 -5.12 3.38
N ASP A 43 -4.17 -6.26 4.05
CA ASP A 43 -4.34 -6.27 5.49
C ASP A 43 -3.02 -5.97 6.20
N ARG A 44 -3.07 -5.08 7.19
CA ARG A 44 -1.93 -4.69 8.01
C ARG A 44 -2.34 -4.64 9.48
N THR A 45 -1.39 -4.91 10.36
CA THR A 45 -1.54 -4.75 11.80
C THR A 45 -0.82 -3.49 12.27
N ALA A 46 -1.37 -2.79 13.24
CA ALA A 46 -0.73 -1.63 13.87
C ALA A 46 -0.77 -1.74 15.40
N ARG A 47 0.26 -1.21 16.07
CA ARG A 47 0.35 -1.12 17.52
C ARG A 47 1.10 0.14 17.91
N CYS A 48 0.58 0.90 18.88
CA CYS A 48 1.31 2.01 19.49
C CYS A 48 2.38 1.46 20.44
N LEU A 49 3.65 1.78 20.19
CA LEU A 49 4.77 1.31 21.01
C LEU A 49 5.16 2.30 22.12
N MET A 50 5.21 3.60 21.81
CA MET A 50 5.53 4.65 22.77
C MET A 50 4.74 5.92 22.44
N LYS A 51 4.24 6.60 23.47
CA LYS A 51 3.67 7.95 23.38
C LYS A 51 4.55 8.90 24.18
N GLY A 52 4.90 10.04 23.60
CA GLY A 52 5.78 11.03 24.24
C GLY A 52 6.35 12.01 23.24
N TYR A 53 7.42 12.70 23.63
CA TYR A 53 8.09 13.71 22.81
C TYR A 53 9.49 13.22 22.42
N ALA A 54 9.77 13.23 21.12
CA ALA A 54 11.14 13.11 20.62
C ALA A 54 11.73 14.52 20.48
N TYR A 55 12.74 14.84 21.29
CA TYR A 55 13.47 16.11 21.20
C TYR A 55 14.63 15.97 20.22
N ILE A 56 14.85 17.01 19.40
CA ILE A 56 16.00 17.09 18.50
C ILE A 56 16.71 18.45 18.63
N PRO A 57 18.03 18.52 18.41
CA PRO A 57 18.78 19.78 18.43
C PRO A 57 18.25 20.81 17.42
N LYS A 58 18.09 22.07 17.84
CA LYS A 58 17.52 23.15 17.02
C LYS A 58 18.30 23.43 15.73
N ASN A 59 19.62 23.27 15.77
CA ASN A 59 20.49 23.53 14.63
C ASN A 59 20.35 22.51 13.49
N ILE A 60 19.70 21.36 13.71
CA ILE A 60 19.43 20.36 12.66
C ILE A 60 18.34 20.85 11.69
N PHE A 61 17.44 21.72 12.12
CA PHE A 61 16.36 22.26 11.27
C PHE A 61 16.79 23.44 10.38
N ASN A 62 18.05 23.86 10.46
CA ASN A 62 18.51 25.09 9.84
C ASN A 62 18.78 24.89 8.34
N GLU A 63 17.69 24.86 7.56
CA GLU A 63 17.71 25.17 6.11
C GLU A 63 16.31 25.27 5.45
N LYS A 64 15.19 24.86 6.09
CA LYS A 64 13.89 24.79 5.38
C LYS A 64 12.64 25.34 6.09
N PHE A 65 12.74 25.84 7.32
CA PHE A 65 11.55 26.28 8.07
C PHE A 65 11.39 27.80 8.25
N GLU A 66 12.29 28.63 7.72
CA GLU A 66 12.22 30.09 7.83
C GLU A 66 11.29 30.77 6.81
N LYS A 67 10.49 29.99 6.06
CA LYS A 67 9.46 30.48 5.13
C LYS A 67 8.07 29.94 5.45
N ARG A 68 7.57 30.22 6.65
CA ARG A 68 6.14 30.18 6.95
C ARG A 68 5.74 31.40 7.75
#